data_AF-A0A812N5W2-F1
#
_entry.id   AF-A0A812N5W2-F1
#
_cell.length_a   1.000
_cell.length_b   1.000
_cell.length_c   1.000
_cell.angle_alpha   90.00
_cell.angle_beta   90.00
_cell.angle_gamma   90.00
#
_symmetry.space_group_name_H-M   'P 1'
#
loop_
_entity.id
_entity.type
_entity.pdbx_description
1 polymer ?
#
loop_
_entity_poly.entity_id
_entity_poly.type
_entity_poly.pdbx_seq_one_letter_code
_entity_poly.pdbx_strand_id
1 'polypeptide(L)'
;MSTPPAEVVSGLKLTNADDEAMTLVSHRALEEDRRKVFASAFPECASGQVLAIIARGPNGDHKEFCAVLKDGATSAELVAGSCQITFEDLSPADCIEYCFAEAPGEWRIAQVSREALETYRGMKFEAWKQMLLKPTCEAQFRRMLQLGIVTQLYDPQLFPTPEALKSQYQVTDDRTGKLIQLPHAVKEMRVWNAAKQQYDSIDTKLTGAPEEAAKVSWWKDFTDKMKAEHGEEYIAGLIAGKN
;
A
#
# COMPACT_ATOMS: atom_id res chain seq x y z
N MET A 1 10.90 28.16 4.39
CA MET A 1 10.13 27.99 5.64
C MET A 1 11.11 28.11 6.80
N SER A 2 10.76 28.81 7.88
CA SER A 2 11.63 28.94 9.06
C SER A 2 11.62 27.64 9.88
N THR A 3 12.78 27.22 10.37
CA THR A 3 12.89 26.11 11.32
C THR A 3 12.25 26.51 12.65
N PRO A 4 11.28 25.76 13.17
CA PRO A 4 10.71 26.05 14.48
C PRO A 4 11.77 25.91 15.60
N PRO A 5 11.60 26.59 16.74
CA PRO A 5 12.53 26.48 17.87
C PRO A 5 12.72 25.02 18.34
N ALA A 6 13.92 24.66 18.79
CA ALA A 6 14.25 23.29 19.19
C ALA A 6 13.49 22.84 20.45
N GLU A 7 13.06 23.80 21.27
CA GLU A 7 12.26 23.61 22.48
C GLU A 7 10.91 22.95 22.20
N VAL A 8 10.40 23.10 20.97
CA VAL A 8 9.12 22.50 20.54
C VAL A 8 9.22 20.97 20.46
N VAL A 9 10.41 20.43 20.19
CA VAL A 9 10.64 18.99 19.97
C VAL A 9 11.45 18.32 21.08
N SER A 10 12.00 19.08 22.04
CA SER A 10 12.91 18.55 23.08
C SER A 10 12.26 17.59 24.07
N GLY A 11 10.93 17.59 24.18
CA GLY A 11 10.18 16.68 25.07
C GLY A 11 9.67 15.40 24.39
N LEU A 12 9.91 15.22 23.09
CA LEU A 12 9.39 14.07 22.35
C LEU A 12 10.17 12.80 22.68
N LYS A 13 9.45 11.71 22.97
CA LYS A 13 10.03 10.37 23.12
C LYS A 13 10.28 9.78 21.74
N LEU A 14 11.52 9.88 21.25
CA LEU A 14 11.94 9.33 19.96
C LEU A 14 12.50 7.92 20.19
N THR A 15 11.77 6.88 19.78
CA THR A 15 12.20 5.48 19.89
C THR A 15 12.09 4.72 18.57
N ASN A 16 12.98 3.76 18.35
CA ASN A 16 12.87 2.82 17.23
C ASN A 16 11.82 1.72 17.52
N ALA A 17 11.70 0.74 16.62
CA ALA A 17 10.74 -0.36 16.77
C ALA A 17 11.05 -1.29 17.96
N ASP A 18 12.29 -1.28 18.46
CA ASP A 18 12.75 -2.05 19.62
C ASP A 18 12.66 -1.24 20.94
N ASP A 19 11.92 -0.12 20.94
CA ASP A 19 11.81 0.82 22.06
C ASP A 19 13.13 1.47 22.51
N GLU A 20 14.19 1.38 21.72
CA GLU A 20 15.47 2.01 22.01
C GLU A 20 15.42 3.51 21.71
N ALA A 21 15.99 4.31 22.62
CA ALA A 21 16.02 5.77 22.46
C ALA A 21 16.86 6.20 21.25
N MET A 22 16.30 7.08 20.42
CA MET A 22 16.98 7.68 19.28
C MET A 22 17.43 9.11 19.61
N THR A 23 18.57 9.51 19.07
CA THR A 23 19.12 10.86 19.24
C THR A 23 18.58 11.80 18.16
N LEU A 24 18.02 12.94 18.55
CA LEU A 24 17.60 13.99 17.61
C LEU A 24 18.80 14.45 16.76
N VAL A 25 18.64 14.42 15.45
CA VAL A 25 19.65 14.91 14.48
C VAL A 25 19.24 16.29 13.96
N SER A 26 17.99 16.44 13.53
CA SER A 26 17.48 17.69 12.98
C SER A 26 15.96 17.69 12.93
N HIS A 27 15.34 18.87 12.94
CA HIS A 27 13.92 19.03 12.67
C HIS A 27 13.68 20.21 11.72
N ARG A 28 12.58 20.16 10.98
CA ARG A 28 12.13 21.21 10.06
C ARG A 28 10.63 21.18 9.87
N ALA A 29 10.05 22.25 9.34
CA ALA A 29 8.69 22.20 8.82
C ALA A 29 8.61 21.18 7.66
N LEU A 30 7.59 20.33 7.66
CA LEU A 30 7.34 19.37 6.59
C LEU A 30 6.98 20.11 5.29
N GLU A 31 7.50 19.62 4.17
CA GLU A 31 7.22 20.17 2.85
C GLU A 31 5.71 20.11 2.52
N GLU A 32 5.15 21.14 1.89
CA GLU A 32 3.69 21.26 1.68
C GLU A 32 3.10 20.07 0.91
N ASP A 33 3.81 19.59 -0.11
CA ASP A 33 3.37 18.44 -0.91
C ASP A 33 3.33 17.16 -0.07
N ARG A 34 4.34 16.93 0.78
CA ARG A 34 4.36 15.78 1.70
C ARG A 34 3.27 15.91 2.75
N ARG A 35 3.05 17.12 3.28
CA ARG A 35 1.95 17.40 4.22
C ARG A 35 0.59 17.06 3.62
N LYS A 36 0.32 17.43 2.35
CA LYS A 36 -0.94 17.10 1.66
C LYS A 36 -1.15 15.59 1.59
N VAL A 37 -0.10 14.83 1.27
CA VAL A 37 -0.16 13.36 1.22
C VAL A 37 -0.38 12.77 2.61
N PHE A 38 0.34 13.26 3.62
CA PHE A 38 0.22 12.79 5.01
C PHE A 38 -1.19 13.03 5.56
N ALA A 39 -1.75 14.21 5.30
CA ALA A 39 -3.12 14.56 5.72
C ALA A 39 -4.21 13.65 5.14
N SER A 40 -3.93 12.88 4.07
CA SER A 40 -4.89 11.92 3.49
C SER A 40 -5.17 10.71 4.40
N ALA A 41 -4.22 10.36 5.28
CA ALA A 41 -4.35 9.23 6.20
C ALA A 41 -4.16 9.62 7.68
N PHE A 42 -3.60 10.81 7.94
CA PHE A 42 -3.34 11.35 9.28
C PHE A 42 -3.98 12.74 9.39
N PRO A 43 -5.27 12.83 9.76
CA PRO A 43 -6.02 14.09 9.75
C PRO A 43 -5.38 15.21 10.59
N GLU A 44 -4.59 14.87 11.60
CA GLU A 44 -3.83 15.81 12.43
C GLU A 44 -2.82 16.62 11.61
N CYS A 45 -2.33 16.08 10.50
CA CYS A 45 -1.42 16.78 9.59
C CYS A 45 -2.12 17.85 8.73
N ALA A 46 -3.46 17.90 8.75
CA ALA A 46 -4.22 18.90 7.99
C ALA A 46 -4.14 20.31 8.61
N SER A 47 -3.86 20.43 9.91
CA SER A 47 -3.84 21.71 10.63
C SER A 47 -2.55 21.94 11.40
N GLY A 48 -2.35 23.17 11.89
CA GLY A 48 -1.14 23.57 12.60
C GLY A 48 0.14 23.51 11.76
N GLN A 49 1.28 23.46 12.44
CA GLN A 49 2.59 23.31 11.84
C GLN A 49 3.05 21.85 11.95
N VAL A 50 3.18 21.17 10.81
CA VAL A 50 3.67 19.80 10.73
C VAL A 50 5.19 19.80 10.62
N LEU A 51 5.86 18.97 11.41
CA LEU A 51 7.31 18.89 11.55
C LEU A 51 7.82 17.53 11.09
N ALA A 52 8.90 17.55 10.30
CA ALA A 52 9.73 16.39 10.02
C ALA A 52 10.91 16.39 10.99
N ILE A 53 11.10 15.30 11.72
CA ILE A 53 12.11 15.16 12.78
C ILE A 53 12.98 13.95 12.46
N ILE A 54 14.23 14.18 12.08
CA ILE A 54 15.20 13.12 11.85
C ILE A 54 15.86 12.76 13.18
N ALA A 55 15.81 11.48 13.53
CA ALA A 55 16.55 10.91 14.64
C ALA A 55 17.48 9.79 14.16
N ARG A 56 18.52 9.51 14.94
CA ARG A 56 19.47 8.42 14.71
C ARG A 56 19.44 7.44 15.86
N GLY A 57 19.29 6.16 15.55
CA GLY A 57 19.32 5.08 16.53
C GLY A 57 20.73 4.69 16.94
N PRO A 58 20.88 3.83 17.98
CA PRO A 58 22.18 3.37 18.48
C PRO A 58 23.04 2.66 17.41
N ASN A 59 22.38 1.98 16.46
CA ASN A 59 23.02 1.23 15.38
C ASN A 59 23.33 2.10 14.15
N GLY A 60 23.08 3.41 14.23
CA GLY A 60 23.33 4.37 13.17
C GLY A 60 22.23 4.47 12.11
N ASP A 61 21.12 3.75 12.30
CA ASP A 61 19.90 3.86 11.49
C ASP A 61 19.23 5.23 11.67
N HIS A 62 18.56 5.71 10.61
CA HIS A 62 17.85 6.98 10.63
C HIS A 62 16.34 6.74 10.50
N LYS A 63 15.57 7.47 11.29
CA LYS A 63 14.11 7.53 11.19
C LYS A 63 13.65 8.97 11.07
N GLU A 64 12.63 9.21 10.25
CA GLU A 64 11.92 10.49 10.23
C GLU A 64 10.61 10.32 11.00
N PHE A 65 10.50 10.98 12.13
CA PHE A 65 9.25 11.14 12.85
C PHE A 65 8.48 12.35 12.30
N CYS A 66 7.16 12.24 12.29
CA CYS A 66 6.25 13.35 12.04
C CYS A 66 5.67 13.85 13.37
N ALA A 67 5.62 15.15 13.56
CA ALA A 67 4.96 15.76 14.72
C ALA A 67 4.10 16.95 14.29
N VAL A 68 3.08 17.29 15.08
CA VAL A 68 2.22 18.45 14.85
C VAL A 68 2.34 19.41 16.02
N LEU A 69 2.66 20.66 15.73
CA LEU A 69 2.53 21.79 16.65
C LEU A 69 1.19 22.49 16.36
N LYS A 70 0.23 22.33 17.25
CA LYS A 70 -1.08 23.01 17.17
C LYS A 70 -0.92 24.51 17.43
N ASP A 71 -1.80 25.33 16.86
CA ASP A 71 -1.75 26.78 17.03
C ASP A 71 -1.87 27.17 18.52
N GLY A 72 -0.93 28.00 18.99
CA GLY A 72 -0.85 28.43 20.39
C GLY A 72 -0.28 27.39 21.37
N ALA A 73 0.08 26.18 20.90
CA ALA A 73 0.79 25.19 21.71
C ALA A 73 2.29 25.51 21.81
N THR A 74 2.92 25.05 22.89
CA THR A 74 4.36 25.22 23.14
C THR A 74 5.17 23.95 22.88
N SER A 75 4.51 22.81 22.69
CA SER A 75 5.13 21.50 22.44
C SER A 75 4.43 20.80 21.28
N ALA A 76 5.19 20.11 20.44
CA ALA A 76 4.63 19.27 19.39
C ALA A 76 4.18 17.90 19.95
N GLU A 77 3.27 17.25 19.23
CA GLU A 77 2.80 15.88 19.49
C GLU A 77 3.22 14.97 18.33
N LEU A 78 3.76 13.79 18.62
CA LEU A 78 4.09 12.80 17.57
C LEU A 78 2.83 12.28 16.89
N VAL A 79 2.90 12.15 15.56
CA VAL A 79 1.88 11.48 14.75
C VAL A 79 2.31 10.03 14.56
N ALA A 80 1.43 9.12 14.94
CA ALA A 80 1.62 7.68 14.78
C ALA A 80 0.36 7.04 14.18
N GLY A 81 0.56 6.05 13.33
CA GLY A 81 -0.44 5.11 12.87
C GLY A 81 0.00 3.68 13.19
N SER A 82 -0.76 2.71 12.70
CA SER A 82 -0.45 1.30 12.90
C SER A 82 -0.39 0.58 11.56
N CYS A 83 0.61 -0.26 11.36
CA CYS A 83 0.70 -1.08 10.17
C CYS A 83 -0.52 -2.01 10.08
N GLN A 84 -1.26 -1.97 8.97
CA GLN A 84 -2.46 -2.78 8.77
C GLN A 84 -2.20 -4.29 8.69
N ILE A 85 -0.93 -4.70 8.56
CA ILE A 85 -0.52 -6.11 8.47
C ILE A 85 0.17 -6.56 9.76
N THR A 86 1.17 -5.84 10.25
CA THR A 86 2.00 -6.23 11.40
C THR A 86 1.55 -5.60 12.72
N PHE A 87 0.67 -4.59 12.67
CA PHE A 87 0.22 -3.76 13.78
C PHE A 87 1.31 -2.95 14.50
N GLU A 88 2.52 -2.89 13.95
CA GLU A 88 3.60 -2.06 14.49
C GLU A 88 3.28 -0.56 14.35
N ASP A 89 3.84 0.26 15.25
CA ASP A 89 3.68 1.71 15.20
C ASP A 89 4.47 2.31 14.04
N LEU A 90 3.79 3.09 13.20
CA LEU A 90 4.37 3.75 12.04
C LEU A 90 4.28 5.27 12.19
N SER A 91 5.36 5.97 11.87
CA SER A 91 5.26 7.38 11.53
C SER A 91 4.68 7.52 10.11
N PRO A 92 4.02 8.63 9.76
CA PRO A 92 3.59 8.90 8.39
C PRO A 92 4.68 8.68 7.32
N ALA A 93 5.95 8.97 7.64
CA ALA A 93 7.08 8.76 6.74
C ALA A 93 7.46 7.27 6.54
N ASP A 94 7.08 6.38 7.47
CA ASP A 94 7.30 4.93 7.36
C ASP A 94 6.25 4.25 6.46
N CYS A 95 5.14 4.93 6.20
CA CYS A 95 4.03 4.41 5.44
C CYS A 95 4.29 4.45 3.93
N ILE A 96 3.70 3.52 3.20
CA ILE A 96 3.82 3.45 1.75
C ILE A 96 2.93 4.49 1.08
N GLU A 97 3.52 5.28 0.18
CA GLU A 97 2.78 6.14 -0.72
C GLU A 97 2.53 5.42 -2.05
N TYR A 98 1.32 5.56 -2.60
CA TYR A 98 0.93 4.93 -3.85
C TYR A 98 0.02 5.81 -4.70
N CYS A 99 -0.02 5.57 -6.01
CA CYS A 99 -1.00 6.18 -6.92
C CYS A 99 -1.54 5.18 -7.96
N PHE A 100 -2.69 5.51 -8.53
CA PHE A 100 -3.36 4.75 -9.59
C PHE A 100 -3.07 5.39 -10.96
N ALA A 101 -3.27 4.64 -12.04
CA ALA A 101 -2.94 5.09 -13.39
C ALA A 101 -3.81 6.27 -13.86
N GLU A 102 -5.04 6.34 -13.36
CA GLU A 102 -6.05 7.34 -13.66
C GLU A 102 -5.75 8.69 -13.01
N ALA A 103 -4.92 8.70 -11.96
CA ALA A 103 -4.57 9.87 -11.19
C ALA A 103 -3.05 9.92 -10.90
N PRO A 104 -2.21 10.10 -11.93
CA PRO A 104 -0.76 10.10 -11.77
C PRO A 104 -0.32 11.24 -10.86
N GLY A 105 0.53 10.95 -9.88
CA GLY A 105 1.00 11.95 -8.92
C GLY A 105 0.01 12.31 -7.80
N GLU A 106 -1.22 11.80 -7.83
CA GLU A 106 -2.13 11.86 -6.69
C GLU A 106 -1.78 10.76 -5.67
N TRP A 107 -0.73 11.03 -4.89
CA TRP A 107 -0.24 10.11 -3.88
C TRP A 107 -1.20 9.96 -2.71
N ARG A 108 -1.38 8.72 -2.28
CA ARG A 108 -2.18 8.29 -1.14
C ARG A 108 -1.31 7.46 -0.21
N ILE A 109 -1.70 7.36 1.05
CA ILE A 109 -0.99 6.55 2.03
C ILE A 109 -1.71 5.22 2.27
N ALA A 110 -0.97 4.13 2.13
CA ALA A 110 -1.31 2.86 2.76
C ALA A 110 -0.52 2.77 4.07
N GLN A 111 -1.21 2.60 5.20
CA GLN A 111 -0.58 2.42 6.51
C GLN A 111 0.00 1.01 6.62
N VAL A 112 1.06 0.75 5.86
CA VAL A 112 1.78 -0.51 5.78
C VAL A 112 3.27 -0.17 5.81
N SER A 113 4.08 -0.97 6.49
CA SER A 113 5.53 -0.79 6.49
C SER A 113 6.14 -1.40 5.23
N ARG A 114 7.35 -0.96 4.87
CA ARG A 114 8.07 -1.55 3.74
C ARG A 114 8.23 -3.07 3.88
N GLU A 115 8.61 -3.55 5.05
CA GLU A 115 8.82 -4.99 5.30
C GLU A 115 7.53 -5.79 5.12
N ALA A 116 6.43 -5.32 5.70
CA ALA A 116 5.13 -5.95 5.56
C ALA A 116 4.67 -6.00 4.10
N LEU A 117 4.87 -4.90 3.35
CA LEU A 117 4.54 -4.84 1.94
C LEU A 117 5.38 -5.81 1.11
N GLU A 118 6.69 -5.87 1.33
CA GLU A 118 7.60 -6.76 0.60
C GLU A 118 7.25 -8.24 0.84
N THR A 119 6.94 -8.59 2.09
CA THR A 119 6.43 -9.92 2.44
C THR A 119 5.13 -10.23 1.70
N TYR A 120 4.18 -9.29 1.74
CA TYR A 120 2.89 -9.41 1.05
C TYR A 120 3.07 -9.61 -0.47
N ARG A 121 3.89 -8.78 -1.11
CA ARG A 121 4.22 -8.86 -2.54
C ARG A 121 4.90 -10.19 -2.89
N GLY A 122 5.74 -10.69 -2.00
CA GLY A 122 6.45 -11.97 -2.10
C GLY A 122 5.52 -13.18 -2.18
N MET A 123 4.39 -13.16 -1.47
CA MET A 123 3.49 -14.31 -1.36
C MET A 123 2.22 -14.23 -2.20
N LYS A 124 1.76 -13.03 -2.56
CA LYS A 124 0.41 -12.82 -3.11
C LYS A 124 0.18 -13.56 -4.43
N PHE A 125 1.16 -13.57 -5.34
CA PHE A 125 1.00 -14.25 -6.63
C PHE A 125 0.92 -15.77 -6.47
N GLU A 126 1.79 -16.37 -5.65
CA GLU A 126 1.76 -17.81 -5.41
C GLU A 126 0.47 -18.20 -4.67
N ALA A 127 0.01 -17.41 -3.69
CA ALA A 127 -1.28 -17.63 -3.03
C ALA A 127 -2.44 -17.61 -4.04
N TRP A 128 -2.49 -16.60 -4.91
CA TRP A 128 -3.48 -16.52 -5.99
C TRP A 128 -3.42 -17.75 -6.92
N LYS A 129 -2.22 -18.17 -7.31
CA LYS A 129 -2.02 -19.34 -8.17
C LYS A 129 -2.47 -20.63 -7.49
N GLN A 130 -2.17 -20.82 -6.21
CA GLN A 130 -2.64 -21.98 -5.44
C GLN A 130 -4.15 -22.03 -5.31
N MET A 131 -4.83 -20.88 -5.20
CA MET A 131 -6.30 -20.83 -5.18
C MET A 131 -6.93 -21.26 -6.52
N LEU A 132 -6.23 -21.05 -7.64
CA LEU A 132 -6.64 -21.57 -8.95
C LEU A 132 -6.33 -23.06 -9.12
N LEU A 133 -5.21 -23.55 -8.58
CA LEU A 133 -4.82 -24.97 -8.64
C LEU A 133 -5.61 -25.87 -7.69
N LYS A 134 -6.11 -25.31 -6.59
CA LYS A 134 -6.86 -26.03 -5.55
C LYS A 134 -8.13 -25.26 -5.17
N PRO A 135 -9.07 -25.11 -6.11
CA PRO A 135 -10.29 -24.37 -5.83
C PRO A 135 -11.15 -25.10 -4.79
N THR A 136 -11.50 -24.41 -3.71
CA THR A 136 -12.39 -24.94 -2.67
C THR A 136 -13.85 -24.53 -2.87
N CYS A 137 -14.11 -23.57 -3.78
CA CYS A 137 -15.42 -23.04 -4.09
C CYS A 137 -15.51 -22.67 -5.58
N GLU A 138 -16.44 -23.29 -6.33
CA GLU A 138 -16.61 -23.05 -7.76
C GLU A 138 -16.92 -21.57 -8.07
N ALA A 139 -17.74 -20.91 -7.24
CA ALA A 139 -18.05 -19.49 -7.45
C ALA A 139 -16.81 -18.60 -7.30
N GLN A 140 -15.87 -18.94 -6.41
CA GLN A 140 -14.58 -18.25 -6.30
C GLN A 140 -13.67 -18.57 -7.49
N PHE A 141 -13.59 -19.84 -7.87
CA PHE A 141 -12.79 -20.30 -9.00
C PHE A 141 -13.19 -19.62 -10.31
N ARG A 142 -14.50 -19.61 -10.60
CA ARG A 142 -15.09 -18.90 -11.74
C ARG A 142 -14.68 -17.43 -11.78
N ARG A 143 -14.84 -16.72 -10.65
CA ARG A 143 -14.47 -15.30 -10.54
C ARG A 143 -12.99 -15.08 -10.85
N MET A 144 -12.11 -15.92 -10.30
CA MET A 144 -10.68 -15.80 -10.55
C MET A 144 -10.31 -16.07 -12.00
N LEU A 145 -10.93 -17.06 -12.64
CA LEU A 145 -10.74 -17.35 -14.07
C LEU A 145 -11.22 -16.19 -14.97
N GLN A 146 -12.35 -15.57 -14.63
CA GLN A 146 -12.90 -14.43 -15.36
C GLN A 146 -12.07 -13.16 -15.20
N LEU A 147 -11.49 -12.93 -14.02
CA LEU A 147 -10.58 -11.82 -13.77
C LEU A 147 -9.25 -11.97 -14.52
N GLY A 148 -8.83 -13.22 -14.75
CA GLY A 148 -7.57 -13.51 -15.43
C GLY A 148 -6.35 -13.38 -14.52
N ILE A 149 -5.18 -13.26 -15.15
CA ILE A 149 -3.91 -13.19 -14.45
C ILE A 149 -3.74 -11.88 -13.67
N VAL A 150 -3.39 -11.99 -12.39
CA VAL A 150 -3.00 -10.85 -11.55
C VAL A 150 -1.49 -10.77 -11.49
N THR A 151 -0.93 -9.61 -11.82
CA THR A 151 0.54 -9.42 -11.91
C THR A 151 1.04 -8.19 -11.17
N GLN A 152 0.14 -7.27 -10.84
CA GLN A 152 0.44 -6.06 -10.08
C GLN A 152 -0.29 -6.12 -8.74
N LEU A 153 0.24 -5.37 -7.76
CA LEU A 153 -0.38 -5.19 -6.46
C LEU A 153 -1.77 -4.59 -6.64
N TYR A 154 -2.75 -5.30 -6.11
CA TYR A 154 -4.08 -4.79 -5.86
C TYR A 154 -4.58 -5.42 -4.56
N ASP A 155 -5.16 -4.59 -3.71
CA ASP A 155 -5.88 -5.04 -2.53
C ASP A 155 -6.81 -3.91 -2.13
N PRO A 156 -8.14 -4.06 -2.23
CA PRO A 156 -9.06 -2.96 -1.95
C PRO A 156 -9.08 -2.56 -0.46
N GLN A 157 -8.50 -3.36 0.44
CA GLN A 157 -8.36 -3.01 1.85
C GLN A 157 -7.10 -2.18 2.11
N LEU A 158 -5.97 -2.55 1.49
CA LEU A 158 -4.71 -1.80 1.65
C LEU A 158 -4.63 -0.59 0.72
N PHE A 159 -5.18 -0.71 -0.49
CA PHE A 159 -5.17 0.28 -1.57
C PHE A 159 -6.61 0.59 -2.00
N PRO A 160 -7.40 1.28 -1.18
CA PRO A 160 -8.80 1.56 -1.49
C PRO A 160 -8.96 2.37 -2.77
N THR A 161 -9.90 1.94 -3.61
CA THR A 161 -10.31 2.69 -4.80
C THR A 161 -10.98 4.02 -4.40
N PRO A 162 -10.54 5.15 -4.97
CA PRO A 162 -11.15 6.46 -4.71
C PRO A 162 -12.63 6.48 -5.07
N GLU A 163 -13.44 7.25 -4.34
CA GLU A 163 -14.91 7.31 -4.55
C GLU A 163 -15.27 7.59 -6.01
N ALA A 164 -14.59 8.54 -6.65
CA ALA A 164 -14.81 8.93 -8.04
C ALA A 164 -14.56 7.80 -9.07
N LEU A 165 -13.79 6.76 -8.68
CA LEU A 165 -13.44 5.62 -9.54
C LEU A 165 -14.18 4.34 -9.14
N LYS A 166 -14.92 4.32 -8.02
CA LYS A 166 -15.58 3.09 -7.53
C LYS A 166 -16.51 2.48 -8.56
N SER A 167 -17.28 3.28 -9.30
CA SER A 167 -18.21 2.78 -10.34
C SER A 167 -17.51 2.07 -11.51
N GLN A 168 -16.23 2.34 -11.75
CA GLN A 168 -15.43 1.68 -12.78
C GLN A 168 -14.87 0.34 -12.31
N TYR A 169 -14.70 0.19 -11.00
CA TYR A 169 -14.08 -0.96 -10.35
C TYR A 169 -15.05 -1.75 -9.48
N GLN A 170 -16.35 -1.51 -9.63
CA GLN A 170 -17.41 -2.22 -8.93
C GLN A 170 -18.53 -2.56 -9.91
N VAL A 171 -18.92 -3.83 -9.92
CA VAL A 171 -20.00 -4.35 -10.75
C VAL A 171 -20.99 -5.08 -9.86
N THR A 172 -22.27 -4.80 -9.99
CA THR A 172 -23.29 -5.60 -9.31
C THR A 172 -23.58 -6.85 -10.13
N ASP A 173 -23.51 -8.02 -9.51
CA ASP A 173 -23.97 -9.26 -10.12
C ASP A 173 -25.50 -9.25 -10.18
N ASP A 174 -26.07 -9.10 -11.38
CA ASP A 174 -27.52 -9.00 -11.60
C ASP A 174 -28.31 -10.21 -11.08
N ARG A 175 -27.67 -11.39 -10.97
CA ARG A 175 -28.32 -12.63 -10.51
C ARG A 175 -28.37 -12.70 -8.99
N THR A 176 -27.33 -12.23 -8.30
CA THR A 176 -27.20 -12.35 -6.85
C THR A 176 -27.39 -11.05 -6.09
N GLY A 177 -27.43 -9.92 -6.79
CA GLY A 177 -27.43 -8.57 -6.22
C GLY A 177 -26.13 -8.21 -5.49
N LYS A 178 -25.09 -9.06 -5.57
CA LYS A 178 -23.83 -8.85 -4.83
C LYS A 178 -22.91 -7.91 -5.58
N LEU A 179 -22.27 -7.01 -4.84
CA LEU A 179 -21.23 -6.15 -5.36
C LEU A 179 -19.93 -6.94 -5.56
N ILE A 180 -19.43 -6.93 -6.79
CA ILE A 180 -18.13 -7.49 -7.19
C ILE A 180 -17.15 -6.32 -7.30
N GLN A 181 -16.03 -6.41 -6.59
CA GLN A 181 -14.93 -5.47 -6.75
C GLN A 181 -13.94 -6.01 -7.79
N LEU A 182 -13.74 -5.23 -8.85
CA LEU A 182 -12.73 -5.52 -9.86
C LEU A 182 -11.35 -5.10 -9.32
N PRO A 183 -10.27 -5.81 -9.70
CA PRO A 183 -8.91 -5.40 -9.37
C PRO A 183 -8.61 -3.99 -9.88
N HIS A 184 -8.23 -3.10 -8.96
CA HIS A 184 -7.73 -1.77 -9.25
C HIS A 184 -6.23 -1.75 -8.92
N ALA A 185 -5.41 -1.94 -9.95
CA ALA A 185 -3.98 -2.16 -9.78
C ALA A 185 -3.24 -0.85 -9.44
N VAL A 186 -2.35 -0.92 -8.46
CA VAL A 186 -1.48 0.20 -8.09
C VAL A 186 -0.44 0.44 -9.19
N LYS A 187 -0.34 1.70 -9.66
CA LYS A 187 0.54 2.06 -10.78
C LYS A 187 1.95 2.39 -10.33
N GLU A 188 2.10 3.19 -9.27
CA GLU A 188 3.40 3.55 -8.70
C GLU A 188 3.34 3.49 -7.18
N MET A 189 4.49 3.16 -6.57
CA MET A 189 4.66 3.11 -5.14
C MET A 189 6.01 3.69 -4.74
N ARG A 190 6.06 4.33 -3.58
CA ARG A 190 7.28 4.89 -3.00
C ARG A 190 7.19 4.94 -1.48
N VAL A 191 8.32 5.11 -0.82
CA VAL A 191 8.38 5.34 0.63
C VAL A 191 9.54 6.27 0.94
N TRP A 192 9.40 7.08 1.98
CA TRP A 192 10.44 8.01 2.39
C TRP A 192 11.64 7.26 2.96
N ASN A 193 12.84 7.64 2.55
CA ASN A 193 14.09 7.15 3.10
C ASN A 193 14.73 8.27 3.93
N ALA A 194 14.62 8.17 5.26
CA ALA A 194 15.12 9.19 6.17
C ALA A 194 16.63 9.41 6.08
N ALA A 195 17.41 8.37 5.79
CA ALA A 195 18.87 8.46 5.65
C ALA A 195 19.28 9.24 4.39
N LYS A 196 18.58 9.03 3.27
CA LYS A 196 18.83 9.72 1.99
C LYS A 196 18.06 11.03 1.84
N GLN A 197 17.06 11.27 2.69
CA GLN A 197 16.10 12.37 2.60
C GLN A 197 15.45 12.47 1.22
N GLN A 198 15.05 11.32 0.68
CA GLN A 198 14.35 11.22 -0.59
C GLN A 198 13.44 9.99 -0.60
N TYR A 199 12.54 9.91 -1.58
CA TYR A 199 11.74 8.71 -1.80
C TYR A 199 12.54 7.62 -2.50
N ASP A 200 12.43 6.39 -2.02
CA ASP A 200 12.79 5.21 -2.80
C ASP A 200 11.53 4.71 -3.52
N SER A 201 11.64 4.42 -4.82
CA SER A 201 10.58 3.73 -5.56
C SER A 201 10.45 2.28 -5.13
N ILE A 202 9.23 1.75 -5.17
CA ILE A 202 8.90 0.35 -4.88
C ILE A 202 8.25 -0.25 -6.12
N ASP A 203 8.68 -1.46 -6.48
CA ASP A 203 8.07 -2.20 -7.59
C ASP A 203 6.65 -2.64 -7.20
N THR A 204 5.68 -2.32 -8.07
CA THR A 204 4.27 -2.67 -7.91
C THR A 204 3.97 -4.08 -8.40
N LYS A 205 4.89 -4.71 -9.12
CA LYS A 205 4.73 -6.06 -9.64
C LYS A 205 4.80 -7.11 -8.53
N LEU A 206 3.92 -8.10 -8.58
CA LEU A 206 3.95 -9.23 -7.67
C LEU A 206 5.17 -10.13 -7.95
N THR A 207 5.87 -10.53 -6.90
CA THR A 207 7.02 -11.44 -7.02
C THR A 207 6.57 -12.78 -7.61
N GLY A 208 7.27 -13.26 -8.64
CA GLY A 208 6.95 -14.51 -9.33
C GLY A 208 5.88 -14.39 -10.44
N ALA A 209 5.23 -13.24 -10.58
CA ALA A 209 4.32 -12.99 -11.70
C ALA A 209 5.10 -12.84 -13.03
N PRO A 210 4.54 -13.28 -14.16
CA PRO A 210 5.19 -13.12 -15.46
C PRO A 210 5.34 -11.64 -15.83
N GLU A 211 6.32 -11.35 -16.67
CA GLU A 211 6.47 -10.04 -17.31
C GLU A 211 5.28 -9.69 -18.21
N GLU A 212 5.06 -8.40 -18.44
CA GLU A 212 3.98 -7.88 -19.30
C GLU A 212 3.94 -8.60 -20.67
N ALA A 213 5.09 -8.72 -21.31
CA ALA A 213 5.24 -9.36 -22.61
C ALA A 213 4.88 -10.86 -22.61
N ALA A 214 4.94 -11.53 -21.45
CA ALA A 214 4.68 -12.96 -21.29
C ALA A 214 3.31 -13.26 -20.66
N LYS A 215 2.54 -12.23 -20.24
CA LYS A 215 1.25 -12.44 -19.55
C LYS A 215 0.27 -13.27 -20.34
N VAL A 216 0.11 -12.95 -21.63
CA VAL A 216 -0.89 -13.62 -22.50
C VAL A 216 -0.52 -15.09 -22.71
N SER A 217 0.75 -15.38 -23.02
CA SER A 217 1.22 -16.75 -23.21
C SER A 217 1.16 -17.54 -21.90
N TRP A 218 1.61 -16.95 -20.79
CA TRP A 218 1.56 -17.60 -19.48
C TRP A 218 0.12 -17.95 -19.08
N TRP A 219 -0.81 -17.01 -19.25
CA TRP A 219 -2.21 -17.23 -18.89
C TRP A 219 -2.84 -18.29 -19.76
N LYS A 220 -2.58 -18.26 -21.07
CA LYS A 220 -3.02 -19.30 -21.99
C LYS A 220 -2.52 -20.68 -21.55
N ASP A 221 -1.21 -20.84 -21.35
CA ASP A 221 -0.60 -22.11 -20.94
C ASP A 221 -1.16 -22.60 -19.60
N PHE A 222 -1.42 -21.67 -18.66
CA PHE A 222 -2.04 -21.99 -17.38
C PHE A 222 -3.49 -22.48 -17.55
N THR A 223 -4.30 -21.79 -18.34
CA THR A 223 -5.70 -22.21 -18.60
C THR A 223 -5.78 -23.51 -19.39
N ASP A 224 -4.84 -23.77 -20.30
CA ASP A 224 -4.81 -25.02 -21.07
C ASP A 224 -4.47 -26.21 -20.17
N LYS A 225 -3.61 -26.04 -19.16
CA LYS A 225 -3.41 -27.05 -18.10
C LYS A 225 -4.69 -27.30 -17.31
N MET A 226 -5.40 -26.24 -16.92
CA MET A 226 -6.68 -26.38 -16.20
C MET A 226 -7.74 -27.11 -17.03
N LYS A 227 -7.83 -26.82 -18.33
CA LYS A 227 -8.74 -27.52 -19.25
C LYS A 227 -8.37 -29.00 -19.36
N ALA A 228 -7.07 -29.33 -19.40
CA ALA A 228 -6.62 -30.72 -19.43
C ALA A 228 -6.96 -31.48 -18.13
N GLU A 229 -6.88 -30.82 -16.97
CA GLU A 229 -7.16 -31.43 -15.66
C GLU A 229 -8.65 -31.52 -15.31
N HIS A 230 -9.44 -30.50 -15.66
CA HIS A 230 -10.84 -30.35 -15.25
C HIS A 230 -11.87 -30.47 -16.39
N GLY A 231 -11.41 -30.59 -17.63
CA GLY A 231 -12.25 -30.63 -18.82
C GLY A 231 -12.38 -29.27 -19.51
N GLU A 232 -12.24 -29.28 -20.83
CA GLU A 232 -12.25 -28.07 -21.66
C GLU A 232 -13.57 -27.31 -21.59
N GLU A 233 -14.70 -28.02 -21.76
CA GLU A 233 -16.04 -27.41 -21.73
C GLU A 233 -16.36 -26.78 -20.37
N TYR A 234 -15.92 -27.41 -19.27
CA TYR A 234 -16.15 -26.91 -17.92
C TYR A 234 -15.40 -25.59 -17.70
N ILE A 235 -14.09 -25.55 -17.95
CA ILE A 235 -13.28 -24.33 -17.78
C ILE A 235 -13.74 -23.23 -18.74
N ALA A 236 -14.05 -23.56 -19.99
CA ALA A 236 -14.59 -22.59 -20.96
C ALA A 236 -15.94 -22.03 -20.51
N GLY A 237 -16.83 -22.86 -19.95
CA GLY A 237 -18.12 -22.44 -19.38
C GLY A 237 -17.94 -21.45 -18.21
N LEU A 238 -17.03 -21.75 -17.29
CA LEU A 238 -16.70 -20.86 -16.17
C LEU A 238 -16.18 -19.50 -16.67
N ILE A 239 -15.24 -19.48 -17.62
CA ILE A 239 -14.69 -18.23 -18.19
C ILE A 239 -15.79 -17.44 -18.92
N ALA A 240 -16.61 -18.10 -19.73
CA ALA A 240 -17.67 -17.44 -20.50
C ALA A 240 -18.83 -16.92 -19.63
N GLY A 241 -18.86 -17.25 -18.34
CA GLY A 241 -19.96 -16.91 -17.45
C GLY A 241 -21.27 -17.62 -17.80
N LYS A 242 -21.20 -18.71 -18.58
CA LYS A 242 -22.36 -19.54 -18.92
C LYS A 242 -22.54 -20.58 -17.83
N ASN A 243 -23.49 -20.33 -16.91
CA ASN A 243 -24.18 -21.29 -16.05
C ASN A 243 -25.41 -20.61 -15.40
#